data_AF-A0A851QZP7-F1
#
_entry.id   AF-A0A851QZP7-F1
#
_cell.length_a   1.000
_cell.length_b   1.000
_cell.length_c   1.000
_cell.angle_alpha   90.00
_cell.angle_beta   90.00
_cell.angle_gamma   90.00
#
_symmetry.space_group_name_H-M   'P 1'
#
loop_
_entity.id
_entity.type
_entity.pdbx_description
1 polymer ?
#
loop_
_entity_poly.entity_id
_entity_poly.type
_entity_poly.pdbx_seq_one_letter_code
_entity_poly.pdbx_strand_id
1 'polypeptide(L)'
;VKVVILGQDPYHGPKQAHGLCFSVQKPVPPPPSLENIYKELSEDIEGFTHPGHGDLTGWAKQGVLLLNAVLTVRAHQATSHKERGWEQFTDVVVSWLNKNLHGLVFMLWGAYAQRKGSSIDRKRHHVLQTVHPSPLSANRGFFGCRHFSKTNEFLKKSGKKPIDWKAL
;
A
#
# COMPACT_ATOMS: atom_id res chain seq x y z
N VAL A 1 2.46 -11.76 7.64
CA VAL A 1 1.82 -10.83 6.68
C VAL A 1 0.34 -11.16 6.58
N LYS A 2 -0.54 -10.15 6.60
CA LYS A 2 -2.01 -10.27 6.44
C LYS A 2 -2.52 -9.51 5.21
N VAL A 3 -1.96 -8.33 4.99
CA VAL A 3 -2.32 -7.41 3.90
C VAL A 3 -1.06 -7.04 3.14
N VAL A 4 -1.17 -6.82 1.83
CA VAL A 4 -0.08 -6.33 0.98
C VAL A 4 -0.58 -5.10 0.23
N ILE A 5 0.10 -3.97 0.40
CA ILE A 5 -0.12 -2.75 -0.38
C ILE A 5 1.09 -2.60 -1.31
N LEU A 6 0.83 -2.50 -2.61
CA LEU A 6 1.88 -2.35 -3.62
C LEU A 6 1.98 -0.91 -4.11
N GLY A 7 3.13 -0.28 -3.87
CA GLY A 7 3.51 1.00 -4.46
C GLY A 7 4.39 0.82 -5.71
N GLN A 8 4.68 1.92 -6.41
CA GLN A 8 5.49 1.93 -7.62
C GLN A 8 6.97 2.15 -7.29
N ASP A 9 7.35 3.38 -6.93
CA ASP A 9 8.70 3.78 -6.57
C ASP A 9 8.75 4.51 -5.21
N PRO A 10 9.92 4.57 -4.55
CA PRO A 10 10.08 5.33 -3.32
C PRO A 10 9.97 6.83 -3.60
N TYR A 11 9.61 7.60 -2.58
CA TYR A 11 9.71 9.05 -2.67
C TYR A 11 11.16 9.49 -2.94
N HIS A 12 11.33 10.42 -3.87
CA HIS A 12 12.64 10.89 -4.33
C HIS A 12 13.06 12.23 -3.70
N GLY A 13 12.26 12.81 -2.80
CA GLY A 13 12.62 14.00 -2.04
C GLY A 13 13.47 13.65 -0.81
N PRO A 14 14.30 14.58 -0.32
CA PRO A 14 15.13 14.38 0.86
C PRO A 14 14.30 13.92 2.07
N LYS A 15 14.79 12.90 2.78
CA LYS A 15 14.21 12.36 4.03
C LYS A 15 12.80 11.76 3.91
N GLN A 16 12.21 11.67 2.71
CA GLN A 16 10.87 11.12 2.55
C GLN A 16 10.86 9.59 2.60
N ALA A 17 11.60 8.93 1.72
CA ALA A 17 11.61 7.47 1.65
C ALA A 17 12.37 6.85 2.83
N HIS A 18 11.74 5.88 3.50
CA HIS A 18 12.36 5.08 4.57
C HIS A 18 12.11 3.57 4.45
N GLY A 19 11.68 3.10 3.27
CA GLY A 19 11.54 1.68 2.95
C GLY A 19 10.12 1.11 3.03
N LEU A 20 9.14 1.91 3.46
CA LEU A 20 7.71 1.55 3.45
C LEU A 20 6.97 2.39 2.39
N CYS A 21 6.24 1.76 1.47
CA CYS A 21 5.50 2.50 0.44
C CYS A 21 4.51 3.50 1.07
N PHE A 22 4.38 4.69 0.46
CA PHE A 22 3.57 5.83 0.91
C PHE A 22 3.96 6.47 2.26
N SER A 23 4.80 5.84 3.06
CA SER A 23 5.13 6.29 4.41
C SER A 23 6.28 7.29 4.43
N VAL A 24 6.26 8.22 5.38
CA VAL A 24 7.38 9.15 5.69
C VAL A 24 7.60 9.24 7.20
N GLN A 25 8.85 9.35 7.65
CA GLN A 25 9.15 9.46 9.09
C GLN A 25 8.90 10.87 9.62
N LYS A 26 8.55 11.00 10.91
CA LYS A 26 8.49 12.31 11.58
C LYS A 26 9.86 13.01 11.49
N PRO A 27 9.92 14.34 11.30
CA PRO A 27 8.81 15.30 11.22
C PRO A 27 8.33 15.59 9.78
N VAL A 28 8.66 14.73 8.81
CA VAL A 28 8.34 14.99 7.40
C VAL A 28 6.81 15.01 7.21
N PRO A 29 6.25 16.05 6.56
CA PRO A 29 4.82 16.13 6.33
C PRO A 29 4.36 15.02 5.37
N PRO A 30 3.15 14.47 5.55
CA PRO A 30 2.58 13.50 4.62
C PRO A 30 2.59 14.05 3.17
N PRO A 31 3.11 13.29 2.19
CA PRO A 31 3.02 13.69 0.79
C PRO A 31 1.57 13.63 0.29
N PRO A 32 1.23 14.28 -0.86
CA PRO A 32 -0.15 14.37 -1.32
C PRO A 32 -0.88 13.03 -1.51
N SER A 33 -0.16 11.97 -1.88
CA SER A 33 -0.77 10.62 -1.96
C SER A 33 -1.14 10.06 -0.59
N LEU A 34 -0.34 10.33 0.44
CA LEU A 34 -0.65 9.90 1.80
C LEU A 34 -1.81 10.71 2.39
N GLU A 35 -1.88 12.01 2.11
CA GLU A 35 -3.02 12.85 2.48
C GLU A 35 -4.33 12.29 1.88
N ASN A 36 -4.32 11.88 0.62
CA ASN A 36 -5.48 11.25 0.00
C ASN A 36 -5.82 9.88 0.61
N ILE A 37 -4.81 9.10 1.01
CA ILE A 37 -5.01 7.85 1.76
C ILE A 37 -5.73 8.14 3.10
N TYR A 38 -5.30 9.17 3.84
CA TYR A 38 -5.95 9.56 5.09
C TYR A 38 -7.36 10.11 4.90
N LYS A 39 -7.61 10.87 3.82
CA LYS A 39 -8.94 11.32 3.46
C LYS A 39 -9.89 10.15 3.15
N GLU A 40 -9.43 9.13 2.42
CA GLU A 40 -10.25 7.93 2.22
C GLU A 40 -10.48 7.17 3.53
N LEU A 41 -9.46 7.08 4.40
CA LEU A 41 -9.60 6.45 5.71
C LEU A 41 -10.62 7.14 6.61
N SER A 42 -10.69 8.47 6.61
CA SER A 42 -11.68 9.20 7.42
C SER A 42 -13.11 8.95 6.97
N GLU A 43 -13.32 8.69 5.67
CA GLU A 43 -14.64 8.36 5.11
C GLU A 43 -14.99 6.86 5.23
N ASP A 44 -13.99 5.99 5.27
CA ASP A 44 -14.16 4.52 5.28
C ASP A 44 -14.16 3.91 6.69
N ILE A 45 -13.35 4.45 7.61
CA ILE A 45 -13.15 3.90 8.95
C ILE A 45 -13.71 4.86 10.00
N GLU A 46 -14.81 4.45 10.63
CA GLU A 46 -15.43 5.23 11.70
C GLU A 46 -14.44 5.54 12.84
N GLY A 47 -14.38 6.83 13.18
CA GLY A 47 -13.50 7.36 14.21
C GLY A 47 -12.02 7.41 13.83
N PHE A 48 -11.66 7.22 12.56
CA PHE A 48 -10.31 7.54 12.09
C PHE A 48 -10.16 9.06 12.01
N THR A 49 -9.06 9.58 12.58
CA THR A 49 -8.66 10.97 12.48
C THR A 49 -7.24 11.04 11.94
N HIS A 50 -6.92 12.14 11.25
CA HIS A 50 -5.58 12.35 10.72
C HIS A 50 -4.54 12.33 11.88
N PRO A 51 -3.50 11.47 11.83
CA PRO A 51 -2.62 11.23 12.99
C PRO A 51 -1.58 12.35 13.22
N GLY A 52 -1.54 13.36 12.35
CA GLY A 52 -0.59 14.46 12.43
C GLY A 52 0.82 14.10 11.95
N HIS A 53 1.00 12.94 11.32
CA HIS A 53 2.27 12.50 10.73
C HIS A 53 2.08 11.49 9.59
N GLY A 54 3.15 11.20 8.86
CA GLY A 54 3.11 10.26 7.74
C GLY A 54 3.66 8.85 8.02
N ASP A 55 4.04 8.55 9.25
CA ASP A 55 4.68 7.27 9.59
C ASP A 55 3.66 6.12 9.71
N LEU A 56 3.68 5.20 8.74
CA LEU A 56 2.83 4.00 8.66
C LEU A 56 3.41 2.76 9.34
N THR A 57 4.46 2.89 10.16
CA THR A 57 5.08 1.75 10.88
C THR A 57 4.08 0.99 11.75
N GLY A 58 3.07 1.67 12.31
CA GLY A 58 1.98 1.05 13.07
C GLY A 58 1.22 -0.02 12.28
N TRP A 59 0.96 0.21 10.99
CA TRP A 59 0.35 -0.79 10.10
C TRP A 59 1.33 -1.93 9.78
N ALA A 60 2.60 -1.61 9.55
CA ALA A 60 3.62 -2.63 9.25
C ALA A 60 3.76 -3.66 10.37
N LYS A 61 3.79 -3.20 11.64
CA LYS A 61 3.80 -4.06 12.83
C LYS A 61 2.59 -4.98 12.95
N GLN A 62 1.45 -4.58 12.38
CA GLN A 62 0.24 -5.39 12.34
C GLN A 62 0.21 -6.39 11.17
N GLY A 63 1.28 -6.46 10.36
CA GLY A 63 1.41 -7.38 9.24
C GLY A 63 0.88 -6.83 7.92
N VAL A 64 0.77 -5.50 7.76
CA VAL A 64 0.57 -4.85 6.47
C VAL A 64 1.93 -4.69 5.78
N LEU A 65 2.18 -5.46 4.72
CA LEU A 65 3.39 -5.31 3.93
C LEU A 65 3.23 -4.09 3.01
N LEU A 66 4.07 -3.07 3.23
CA LEU A 66 4.09 -1.82 2.46
C LEU A 66 5.26 -1.86 1.45
N LEU A 67 5.05 -2.52 0.31
CA LEU A 67 6.12 -2.85 -0.64
C LEU A 67 6.04 -1.98 -1.90
N ASN A 68 7.12 -1.26 -2.21
CA ASN A 68 7.29 -0.67 -3.54
C ASN A 68 7.82 -1.73 -4.52
N ALA A 69 7.49 -1.57 -5.81
CA ALA A 69 8.02 -2.41 -6.87
C ALA A 69 9.51 -2.14 -7.16
N VAL A 70 9.90 -0.87 -7.09
CA VAL A 70 11.29 -0.42 -7.14
C VAL A 70 11.69 0.03 -5.74
N LEU A 71 12.84 -0.42 -5.24
CA LEU A 71 13.21 -0.18 -3.83
C LEU A 71 14.20 0.97 -3.61
N THR A 72 14.71 1.57 -4.68
CA THR A 72 15.61 2.73 -4.60
C THR A 72 15.28 3.75 -5.68
N VAL A 73 15.66 5.00 -5.46
CA VAL A 73 15.50 6.08 -6.43
C VAL A 73 16.61 7.10 -6.22
N ARG A 74 17.13 7.67 -7.30
CA ARG A 74 18.05 8.80 -7.22
C ARG A 74 17.28 10.05 -6.80
N ALA A 75 17.89 10.85 -5.92
CA ALA A 75 17.28 12.08 -5.42
C ALA A 75 16.79 12.97 -6.58
N HIS A 76 15.57 13.49 -6.45
CA HIS A 76 14.88 14.34 -7.42
C HIS A 76 14.62 13.72 -8.81
N GLN A 77 14.86 12.42 -8.99
CA GLN A 77 14.68 11.74 -10.27
C GLN A 77 13.72 10.56 -10.09
N ALA A 78 12.42 10.84 -10.12
CA ALA A 78 11.36 9.84 -10.07
C ALA A 78 11.64 8.70 -11.06
N THR A 79 11.39 7.45 -10.66
CA THR A 79 11.60 6.25 -11.48
C THR A 79 13.02 6.03 -12.04
N SER A 80 14.05 6.75 -11.56
CA SER A 80 15.43 6.66 -12.09
C SER A 80 16.07 5.27 -11.99
N HIS A 81 15.62 4.41 -11.09
CA HIS A 81 16.08 3.02 -10.95
C HIS A 81 15.05 1.99 -11.42
N LYS A 82 14.04 2.40 -12.20
CA LYS A 82 13.13 1.45 -12.87
C LYS A 82 13.90 0.55 -13.82
N GLU A 83 13.43 -0.68 -13.99
CA GLU A 83 13.94 -1.68 -14.93
C GLU A 83 15.42 -2.02 -14.66
N ARG A 84 15.85 -1.92 -13.39
CA ARG A 84 17.21 -2.26 -12.93
C ARG A 84 17.27 -3.55 -12.11
N GLY A 85 16.19 -4.33 -12.08
CA GLY A 85 16.12 -5.65 -11.43
C GLY A 85 15.32 -5.68 -10.12
N TRP A 86 14.96 -4.52 -9.56
CA TRP A 86 14.09 -4.47 -8.38
C TRP A 86 12.71 -5.08 -8.64
N GLU A 87 12.19 -4.91 -9.84
CA GLU A 87 10.91 -5.47 -10.24
C GLU A 87 10.92 -6.99 -10.15
N GLN A 88 11.98 -7.64 -10.63
CA GLN A 88 12.15 -9.08 -10.56
C GLN A 88 12.25 -9.56 -9.11
N PHE A 89 13.02 -8.85 -8.28
CA PHE A 89 13.11 -9.17 -6.86
C PHE A 89 11.75 -9.08 -6.16
N THR A 90 11.03 -7.98 -6.37
CA THR A 90 9.72 -7.79 -5.74
C THR A 90 8.64 -8.71 -6.32
N ASP A 91 8.77 -9.14 -7.59
CA ASP A 91 7.93 -10.19 -8.16
C ASP A 91 8.14 -11.53 -7.45
N VAL A 92 9.38 -11.89 -7.12
CA VAL A 92 9.68 -13.10 -6.32
C VAL A 92 9.04 -13.00 -4.93
N VAL A 93 9.10 -11.83 -4.28
CA VAL A 93 8.42 -11.61 -2.99
C VAL A 93 6.91 -11.83 -3.11
N VAL A 94 6.26 -11.21 -4.10
CA VAL A 94 4.81 -11.37 -4.33
C VAL A 94 4.46 -12.82 -4.68
N SER A 95 5.26 -13.47 -5.54
CA SER A 95 5.09 -14.87 -5.93
C SER A 95 5.22 -15.81 -4.73
N TRP A 96 6.19 -15.57 -3.85
CA TRP A 96 6.37 -16.36 -2.64
C TRP A 96 5.17 -16.22 -1.71
N LEU A 97 4.66 -15.01 -1.48
CA LEU A 97 3.46 -14.78 -0.67
C LEU A 97 2.23 -15.47 -1.26
N ASN A 98 2.06 -15.39 -2.59
CA ASN A 98 0.96 -16.01 -3.33
C ASN A 98 1.01 -17.54 -3.25
N LYS A 99 2.21 -18.15 -3.27
CA LYS A 99 2.38 -19.61 -3.24
C LYS A 99 2.33 -20.20 -1.84
N ASN A 100 2.81 -19.48 -0.83
CA ASN A 100 3.07 -20.05 0.50
C ASN A 100 2.07 -19.61 1.57
N LEU A 101 1.31 -18.53 1.34
CA LEU A 101 0.30 -18.05 2.28
C LEU A 101 -1.11 -18.24 1.71
N HIS A 102 -2.13 -18.02 2.54
CA HIS A 102 -3.54 -18.12 2.17
C HIS A 102 -4.34 -16.98 2.79
N GLY A 103 -5.43 -16.56 2.13
CA GLY A 103 -6.36 -15.54 2.63
C GLY A 103 -5.70 -14.19 2.87
N LEU A 104 -4.67 -13.83 2.11
CA LEU A 104 -4.10 -12.48 2.13
C LEU A 104 -5.05 -11.52 1.42
N VAL A 105 -5.00 -10.24 1.79
CA VAL A 105 -5.66 -9.18 1.04
C VAL A 105 -4.60 -8.34 0.33
N PHE A 106 -4.66 -8.29 -1.00
CA PHE A 106 -3.79 -7.46 -1.82
C PHE A 106 -4.53 -6.20 -2.26
N MET A 107 -3.98 -5.04 -1.95
CA MET A 107 -4.48 -3.72 -2.34
C MET A 107 -3.60 -3.19 -3.48
N LEU A 108 -4.15 -3.17 -4.69
CA LEU A 108 -3.45 -2.83 -5.92
C LEU A 108 -3.94 -1.48 -6.44
N TRP A 109 -3.20 -0.42 -6.11
CA TRP A 109 -3.59 0.96 -6.45
C TRP A 109 -2.82 1.48 -7.66
N GLY A 110 -3.52 1.69 -8.76
CA GLY A 110 -2.95 2.14 -10.04
C GLY A 110 -2.48 0.99 -10.95
N ALA A 111 -2.33 1.32 -12.22
CA ALA A 111 -2.07 0.33 -13.28
C ALA A 111 -0.79 -0.49 -13.06
N TYR A 112 0.24 0.11 -12.46
CA TYR A 112 1.49 -0.58 -12.17
C TYR A 112 1.28 -1.71 -11.14
N ALA A 113 0.68 -1.40 -9.98
CA ALA A 113 0.38 -2.37 -8.95
C ALA A 113 -0.56 -3.47 -9.45
N GLN A 114 -1.55 -3.10 -10.29
CA GLN A 114 -2.48 -4.06 -10.90
C GLN A 114 -1.78 -5.03 -11.85
N ARG A 115 -0.83 -4.57 -12.67
CA ARG A 115 -0.01 -5.45 -13.52
C ARG A 115 0.84 -6.41 -12.70
N LYS A 116 1.51 -5.92 -11.65
CA LYS A 116 2.33 -6.74 -10.74
C LYS A 116 1.50 -7.81 -10.03
N GLY A 117 0.27 -7.48 -9.64
CA GLY A 117 -0.66 -8.41 -9.00
C GLY A 117 -1.47 -9.30 -9.94
N SER A 118 -1.20 -9.30 -11.26
CA SER A 118 -1.98 -10.05 -12.24
C SER A 118 -1.92 -11.58 -12.05
N SER A 119 -0.83 -12.07 -11.47
CA SER A 119 -0.57 -13.50 -11.21
C SER A 119 -1.07 -14.00 -9.85
N ILE A 120 -1.71 -13.14 -9.04
CA ILE A 120 -2.24 -13.53 -7.73
C ILE A 120 -3.42 -14.49 -7.91
N ASP A 121 -3.38 -15.61 -7.20
CA ASP A 121 -4.47 -16.59 -7.21
C ASP A 121 -5.67 -16.05 -6.41
N ARG A 122 -6.71 -15.62 -7.13
CA ARG A 122 -7.94 -15.04 -6.55
C ARG A 122 -8.85 -16.05 -5.86
N LYS A 123 -8.60 -17.36 -6.00
CA LYS A 123 -9.27 -18.39 -5.19
C LYS A 123 -8.59 -18.54 -3.83
N ARG A 124 -7.30 -18.26 -3.75
CA ARG A 124 -6.49 -18.35 -2.51
C ARG A 124 -6.44 -17.04 -1.73
N HIS A 125 -6.51 -15.90 -2.42
CA HIS A 125 -6.33 -14.57 -1.85
C HIS A 125 -7.42 -13.61 -2.33
N HIS A 126 -7.59 -12.52 -1.59
CA HIS A 126 -8.50 -11.43 -1.95
C HIS A 126 -7.69 -10.33 -2.64
N VAL A 127 -8.23 -9.78 -3.73
CA VAL A 127 -7.59 -8.70 -4.49
C VAL A 127 -8.55 -7.53 -4.61
N LEU A 128 -8.12 -6.37 -4.12
CA LEU A 128 -8.80 -5.09 -4.20
C LEU A 128 -8.04 -4.18 -5.15
N GLN A 129 -8.72 -3.63 -6.15
CA GLN A 129 -8.09 -2.83 -7.20
C GLN A 129 -8.80 -1.48 -7.33
N THR A 130 -8.03 -0.40 -7.41
CA THR A 130 -8.54 0.93 -7.78
C THR A 130 -7.41 1.75 -8.41
N VAL A 131 -7.68 3.00 -8.78
CA VAL A 131 -6.68 3.97 -9.26
C VAL A 131 -5.71 4.37 -8.15
N HIS A 132 -4.58 4.99 -8.51
CA HIS A 132 -3.58 5.42 -7.53
C HIS A 132 -4.11 6.58 -6.65
N PRO A 133 -3.71 6.71 -5.38
CA PRO A 133 -4.09 7.84 -4.51
C PRO A 133 -3.43 9.18 -4.88
N SER A 134 -2.75 9.30 -6.03
CA SER A 134 -2.14 10.57 -6.45
C SER A 134 -3.25 11.61 -6.71
N PRO A 135 -3.02 12.91 -6.45
CA PRO A 135 -3.97 13.97 -6.84
C PRO A 135 -4.44 13.88 -8.30
N LEU A 136 -3.57 13.38 -9.19
CA LEU A 136 -3.88 13.21 -10.61
C LEU A 136 -4.92 12.10 -10.90
N SER A 137 -5.18 11.21 -9.94
CA SER A 137 -6.02 10.03 -10.16
C SER A 137 -7.02 9.74 -9.05
N ALA A 138 -6.88 10.28 -7.85
CA ALA A 138 -7.67 9.85 -6.69
C ALA A 138 -9.19 9.97 -6.91
N ASN A 139 -9.64 11.05 -7.56
CA ASN A 139 -11.05 11.29 -7.90
C ASN A 139 -11.62 10.30 -8.93
N ARG A 140 -10.79 9.51 -9.62
CA ARG A 140 -11.22 8.51 -10.61
C ARG A 140 -11.57 7.15 -10.02
N GLY A 141 -11.63 7.04 -8.69
CA GLY A 141 -12.12 5.85 -7.99
C GLY A 141 -11.34 5.43 -6.73
N PHE A 142 -10.26 6.13 -6.36
CA PHE A 142 -9.60 5.85 -5.08
C PHE A 142 -10.49 6.33 -3.93
N PHE A 143 -11.02 7.56 -4.05
CA PHE A 143 -12.04 8.03 -3.13
C PHE A 143 -13.32 7.22 -3.29
N GLY A 144 -13.86 6.71 -2.18
CA GLY A 144 -15.01 5.81 -2.12
C GLY A 144 -14.67 4.34 -2.41
N CYS A 145 -13.39 3.97 -2.58
CA CYS A 145 -13.02 2.57 -2.83
C CYS A 145 -13.34 1.66 -1.63
N ARG A 146 -13.34 2.23 -0.42
CA ARG A 146 -13.59 1.56 0.86
C ARG A 146 -12.71 0.34 1.09
N HIS A 147 -11.46 0.42 0.65
CA HIS A 147 -10.57 -0.73 0.69
C HIS A 147 -10.16 -1.09 2.12
N PHE A 148 -10.15 -0.17 3.08
CA PHE A 148 -9.71 -0.43 4.45
C PHE A 148 -10.75 -1.24 5.23
N SER A 149 -12.03 -0.88 5.11
CA SER A 149 -13.15 -1.64 5.70
C SER A 149 -13.32 -3.00 5.02
N LYS A 150 -13.32 -3.06 3.68
CA LYS A 150 -13.36 -4.31 2.90
C LYS A 150 -12.22 -5.25 3.26
N THR A 151 -11.01 -4.72 3.45
CA THR A 151 -9.87 -5.53 3.90
C THR A 151 -10.16 -6.20 5.24
N ASN A 152 -10.69 -5.46 6.20
CA ASN A 152 -11.04 -6.03 7.51
C ASN A 152 -12.18 -7.06 7.42
N GLU A 153 -13.15 -6.87 6.52
CA GLU A 153 -14.18 -7.87 6.24
C GLU A 153 -13.57 -9.17 5.69
N PHE A 154 -12.68 -9.08 4.70
CA PHE A 154 -12.00 -10.25 4.15
C PHE A 154 -11.12 -10.97 5.18
N LEU A 155 -10.39 -10.22 6.00
CA LEU A 155 -9.59 -10.81 7.07
C LEU A 155 -10.47 -11.58 8.06
N LYS A 156 -11.60 -11.02 8.48
CA LYS A 156 -12.57 -11.70 9.36
C LYS A 156 -13.11 -12.98 8.71
N LYS A 157 -13.52 -12.94 7.43
CA LYS A 157 -13.98 -14.12 6.67
C LYS A 157 -12.91 -15.20 6.57
N SER A 158 -11.63 -14.83 6.58
CA SER A 158 -10.49 -15.74 6.59
C SER A 158 -9.99 -16.11 8.00
N GLY A 159 -10.77 -15.83 9.06
CA GLY A 159 -10.43 -16.18 10.44
C GLY A 159 -9.26 -15.38 11.03
N LYS A 160 -8.91 -14.24 10.44
CA LYS A 160 -7.77 -13.41 10.85
C LYS A 160 -8.23 -12.18 11.62
N LYS A 161 -7.44 -11.78 12.62
CA LYS A 161 -7.66 -10.51 13.33
C LYS A 161 -7.56 -9.34 12.33
N PRO A 162 -8.54 -8.42 12.29
CA PRO A 162 -8.51 -7.23 11.44
C PRO A 162 -7.30 -6.33 11.73
N ILE A 163 -7.02 -5.41 10.83
CA ILE A 163 -6.06 -4.32 11.02
C ILE A 163 -6.77 -3.19 11.76
N ASP A 164 -6.13 -2.69 12.81
CA ASP A 164 -6.49 -1.40 13.40
C ASP A 164 -5.82 -0.29 12.59
N TRP A 165 -6.58 0.29 11.67
CA TRP A 165 -6.08 1.37 10.81
C TRP A 165 -5.82 2.67 11.57
N LYS A 166 -6.32 2.80 12.80
CA LYS A 166 -6.14 3.98 13.68
C LYS A 166 -4.87 3.90 14.53
N ALA A 167 -4.23 2.73 14.60
CA ALA A 167 -3.00 2.54 15.36
C ALA A 167 -1.77 3.05 14.58
N LEU A 168 -1.65 4.38 14.49
CA LEU A 168 -0.55 5.14 13.89
C LEU A 168 0.09 6.09 14.89
#